data_AF-A0A257PLZ2-F1
#
_entry.id   AF-A0A257PLZ2-F1
#
_cell.length_a   1.000
_cell.length_b   1.000
_cell.length_c   1.000
_cell.angle_alpha   90.00
_cell.angle_beta   90.00
_cell.angle_gamma   90.00
#
_symmetry.space_group_name_H-M   'P 1'
#
loop_
_entity.id
_entity.type
_entity.pdbx_description
1 polymer ?
#
loop_
_entity_poly.entity_id
_entity_poly.type
_entity_poly.pdbx_seq_one_letter_code
_entity_poly.pdbx_strand_id
1 'polypeptide(L)'
;KFYILDLRPKNSLVRYLVAQGHTVFMVSWVNPDERLSEKNFDDYMVEGVFAALDAIEKATKTREVNAIGYCLGGTLLAATLGYMKAIGDDRIKTATFLVTLTDFTDAGELGVFIDEEQLRNLEEKMQKRGYLEGSEMATTFNMLRANDLIWSFVVNNYLLGKEPFPFDLLYWNSDATRMPPAMHSFYLRNMYQKNLLAQPGGISMKGVPVDLGQVDTPCYFLSCREDHIAPWASTYKGAKLFGGKTRFVLAASGHIAGVVNPPDGGKYNHFVNPDMPERPADWFEGATEVAGSWWPDWQRWVTSFDKTQVPARIPGKGRLKAIEPAPGSYVAVKA
;
A
#
# COMPACT_ATOMS: atom_id res chain seq x y z
N LYS A 1 -5.61 15.40 -11.68
CA LYS A 1 -5.84 13.96 -11.46
C LYS A 1 -5.91 13.71 -9.97
N PHE A 2 -6.78 12.80 -9.54
CA PHE A 2 -6.97 12.43 -8.15
C PHE A 2 -6.13 11.19 -7.85
N TYR A 3 -5.41 11.19 -6.73
CA TYR A 3 -4.59 10.07 -6.29
C TYR A 3 -5.17 9.57 -4.97
N ILE A 4 -5.24 8.25 -4.79
CA ILE A 4 -6.10 7.60 -3.79
C ILE A 4 -5.89 8.07 -2.35
N LEU A 5 -4.68 8.52 -1.98
CA LEU A 5 -4.36 9.03 -0.65
C LEU A 5 -4.54 10.56 -0.50
N ASP A 6 -4.85 11.27 -1.58
CA ASP A 6 -5.07 12.72 -1.62
C ASP A 6 -6.01 13.06 -2.79
N LEU A 7 -7.25 12.59 -2.64
CA LEU A 7 -8.34 12.75 -3.61
C LEU A 7 -8.85 14.19 -3.59
N ARG A 8 -9.72 14.55 -2.66
CA ARG A 8 -10.21 15.92 -2.45
C ARG A 8 -9.74 16.42 -1.10
N PRO A 9 -9.75 17.74 -0.86
CA PRO A 9 -9.34 18.30 0.41
C PRO A 9 -10.07 17.69 1.63
N LYS A 10 -11.30 17.19 1.47
CA LYS A 10 -12.08 16.59 2.56
C LYS A 10 -11.75 15.12 2.85
N ASN A 11 -11.19 14.39 1.88
CA ASN A 11 -10.88 12.95 1.98
C ASN A 11 -9.42 12.69 1.55
N SER A 12 -8.52 13.57 1.96
CA SER A 12 -7.08 13.47 1.71
C SER A 12 -6.35 13.07 2.98
N LEU A 13 -5.77 11.87 2.98
CA LEU A 13 -4.89 11.41 4.04
C LEU A 13 -3.65 12.31 4.09
N VAL A 14 -3.05 12.64 2.94
CA VAL A 14 -1.86 13.54 2.88
C VAL A 14 -2.14 14.87 3.56
N ARG A 15 -3.26 15.51 3.25
CA ARG A 15 -3.65 16.79 3.87
C ARG A 15 -3.81 16.63 5.37
N TYR A 16 -4.45 15.55 5.82
CA TYR A 16 -4.58 15.26 7.25
C TYR A 16 -3.21 15.10 7.91
N LEU A 17 -2.30 14.31 7.34
CA LEU A 17 -0.95 14.11 7.87
C LEU A 17 -0.16 15.41 7.99
N VAL A 18 -0.21 16.26 6.95
CA VAL A 18 0.41 17.60 6.97
C VAL A 18 -0.22 18.47 8.06
N ALA A 19 -1.54 18.44 8.22
CA ALA A 19 -2.25 19.17 9.27
C ALA A 19 -1.92 18.66 10.68
N GLN A 20 -1.57 17.37 10.83
CA GLN A 20 -1.09 16.78 12.08
C GLN A 20 0.40 17.09 12.37
N GLY A 21 1.07 17.87 11.51
CA GLY A 21 2.44 18.34 11.72
C GLY A 21 3.54 17.45 11.10
N HIS A 22 3.18 16.45 10.31
CA HIS A 22 4.16 15.62 9.61
C HIS A 22 4.76 16.33 8.39
N THR A 23 6.05 16.14 8.15
CA THR A 23 6.63 16.41 6.83
C THR A 23 6.36 15.20 5.94
N VAL A 24 5.45 15.35 4.97
CA VAL A 24 5.04 14.25 4.09
C VAL A 24 5.81 14.29 2.78
N PHE A 25 6.47 13.17 2.45
CA PHE A 25 7.00 12.89 1.12
C PHE A 25 6.18 11.76 0.49
N MET A 26 6.03 11.79 -0.83
CA MET A 26 5.25 10.80 -1.56
C MET A 26 6.00 10.38 -2.82
N VAL A 27 6.09 9.08 -3.05
CA VAL A 27 6.60 8.52 -4.30
C VAL A 27 5.48 8.56 -5.34
N SER A 28 5.68 9.36 -6.39
CA SER A 28 4.83 9.35 -7.58
C SER A 28 5.50 8.47 -8.63
N TRP A 29 4.96 7.26 -8.83
CA TRP A 29 5.51 6.30 -9.79
C TRP A 29 5.31 6.77 -11.22
N VAL A 30 6.33 6.56 -12.06
CA VAL A 30 6.23 6.78 -13.50
C VAL A 30 5.29 5.73 -14.12
N ASN A 31 4.46 6.14 -15.06
CA ASN A 31 3.70 5.19 -15.90
C ASN A 31 4.65 4.69 -17.01
N PRO A 32 5.11 3.43 -16.95
CA PRO A 32 6.21 2.97 -17.79
C PRO A 32 5.84 2.91 -19.27
N ASP A 33 6.82 3.16 -20.13
CA ASP A 33 6.79 2.92 -21.57
C ASP A 33 7.85 1.86 -21.94
N GLU A 34 8.05 1.62 -23.24
CA GLU A 34 9.01 0.63 -23.75
C GLU A 34 10.44 0.86 -23.22
N ARG A 35 10.81 2.08 -22.85
CA ARG A 35 12.15 2.43 -22.33
C ARG A 35 12.39 1.91 -20.93
N LEU A 36 11.32 1.60 -20.19
CA LEU A 36 11.36 1.08 -18.83
C LEU A 36 10.94 -0.40 -18.76
N SER A 37 10.85 -1.07 -19.90
CA SER A 37 10.44 -2.48 -20.03
C SER A 37 11.33 -3.45 -19.24
N GLU A 38 12.63 -3.14 -19.13
CA GLU A 38 13.58 -3.98 -18.39
C GLU A 38 13.54 -3.77 -16.87
N LYS A 39 12.78 -2.78 -16.37
CA LYS A 39 12.69 -2.51 -14.93
C LYS A 39 12.07 -3.70 -14.21
N ASN A 40 12.79 -4.23 -13.23
CA ASN A 40 12.37 -5.36 -12.41
C ASN A 40 12.00 -4.90 -10.98
N PHE A 41 11.62 -5.85 -10.12
CA PHE A 41 11.19 -5.54 -8.75
C PHE A 41 12.32 -4.92 -7.89
N ASP A 42 13.58 -5.27 -8.11
CA ASP A 42 14.73 -4.64 -7.45
C ASP A 42 14.88 -3.18 -7.84
N ASP A 43 14.64 -2.83 -9.11
CA ASP A 43 14.77 -1.45 -9.57
C ASP A 43 13.74 -0.54 -8.89
N TYR A 44 12.53 -1.04 -8.60
CA TYR A 44 11.53 -0.29 -7.83
C TYR A 44 11.97 -0.06 -6.38
N MET A 45 12.68 -1.03 -5.78
CA MET A 45 13.27 -0.86 -4.46
C MET A 45 14.40 0.19 -4.51
N VAL A 46 15.36 0.04 -5.42
CA VAL A 46 16.56 0.88 -5.50
C VAL A 46 16.25 2.29 -5.99
N GLU A 47 15.58 2.42 -7.13
CA GLU A 47 15.28 3.71 -7.77
C GLU A 47 14.00 4.36 -7.24
N GLY A 48 13.17 3.60 -6.52
CA GLY A 48 12.00 4.12 -5.82
C GLY A 48 12.28 4.39 -4.35
N VAL A 49 12.31 3.35 -3.53
CA VAL A 49 12.37 3.48 -2.06
C VAL A 49 13.71 4.05 -1.60
N PHE A 50 14.84 3.46 -2.00
CA PHE A 50 16.17 3.94 -1.59
C PHE A 50 16.45 5.35 -2.11
N ALA A 51 16.16 5.62 -3.39
CA ALA A 51 16.31 6.97 -3.95
C ALA A 51 15.44 8.01 -3.22
N ALA A 52 14.23 7.65 -2.81
CA ALA A 52 13.37 8.53 -2.00
C ALA A 52 13.97 8.79 -0.61
N LEU A 53 14.51 7.76 0.07
CA LEU A 53 15.19 7.92 1.36
C LEU A 53 16.40 8.87 1.24
N ASP A 54 17.24 8.69 0.22
CA ASP A 54 18.39 9.55 -0.04
C ASP A 54 17.97 11.01 -0.30
N ALA A 55 16.88 11.21 -1.05
CA ALA A 55 16.32 12.53 -1.31
C ALA A 55 15.75 13.18 -0.04
N ILE A 56 15.05 12.42 0.80
CA ILE A 56 14.51 12.89 2.08
C ILE A 56 15.64 13.31 3.00
N GLU A 57 16.67 12.49 3.16
CA GLU A 57 17.83 12.83 4.00
C GLU A 57 18.53 14.09 3.48
N LYS A 58 18.72 14.21 2.16
CA LYS A 58 19.30 15.42 1.56
C LYS A 58 18.45 16.67 1.75
N ALA A 59 17.12 16.54 1.69
CA ALA A 59 16.19 17.66 1.86
C ALA A 59 16.08 18.11 3.32
N THR A 60 16.03 17.15 4.24
CA THR A 60 15.64 17.39 5.64
C THR A 60 16.81 17.37 6.61
N LYS A 61 17.96 16.80 6.21
CA LYS A 61 19.10 16.41 7.06
C LYS A 61 18.72 15.37 8.14
N THR A 62 17.61 14.68 7.95
CA THR A 62 17.13 13.62 8.83
C THR A 62 17.24 12.29 8.09
N ARG A 63 18.05 11.38 8.64
CA ARG A 63 18.27 10.04 8.09
C ARG A 63 17.08 9.10 8.31
N GLU A 64 16.39 9.30 9.43
CA GLU A 64 15.37 8.39 9.94
C GLU A 64 13.97 8.83 9.49
N VAL A 65 13.15 7.88 9.01
CA VAL A 65 11.80 8.15 8.51
C VAL A 65 10.77 7.14 9.02
N ASN A 66 9.50 7.56 9.00
CA ASN A 66 8.36 6.66 9.10
C ASN A 66 7.86 6.39 7.67
N ALA A 67 7.69 5.12 7.31
CA ALA A 67 7.28 4.71 5.97
C ALA A 67 5.83 4.21 5.95
N ILE A 68 5.09 4.53 4.89
CA ILE A 68 3.73 4.03 4.64
C ILE A 68 3.73 3.35 3.27
N GLY A 69 3.32 2.09 3.23
CA GLY A 69 3.06 1.33 2.01
C GLY A 69 1.57 1.02 1.89
N TYR A 70 1.03 1.15 0.67
CA TYR A 70 -0.38 0.89 0.36
C TYR A 70 -0.48 -0.16 -0.75
N CYS A 71 -1.27 -1.22 -0.52
CA CYS A 71 -1.43 -2.34 -1.45
C CYS A 71 -0.07 -2.90 -1.91
N LEU A 72 0.21 -3.00 -3.22
CA LEU A 72 1.48 -3.45 -3.78
C LEU A 72 2.68 -2.63 -3.28
N GLY A 73 2.49 -1.33 -3.02
CA GLY A 73 3.53 -0.50 -2.42
C GLY A 73 3.90 -0.94 -1.00
N GLY A 74 2.96 -1.54 -0.27
CA GLY A 74 3.23 -2.21 1.01
C GLY A 74 3.99 -3.51 0.84
N THR A 75 3.68 -4.32 -0.18
CA THR A 75 4.44 -5.54 -0.47
C THR A 75 5.89 -5.21 -0.84
N LEU A 76 6.10 -4.16 -1.64
CA LEU A 76 7.44 -3.63 -1.94
C LEU A 76 8.15 -3.14 -0.68
N LEU A 77 7.45 -2.40 0.20
CA LEU A 77 8.00 -1.94 1.46
C LEU A 77 8.40 -3.12 2.36
N ALA A 78 7.59 -4.18 2.45
CA ALA A 78 7.89 -5.38 3.23
C ALA A 78 9.18 -6.07 2.74
N ALA A 79 9.29 -6.31 1.43
CA ALA A 79 10.48 -6.88 0.82
C ALA A 79 11.71 -5.98 1.05
N THR A 80 11.53 -4.66 0.94
CA THR A 80 12.58 -3.66 1.19
C THR A 80 13.04 -3.69 2.64
N LEU A 81 12.15 -3.81 3.62
CA LEU A 81 12.52 -3.91 5.03
C LEU A 81 13.33 -5.17 5.34
N GLY A 82 12.95 -6.31 4.77
CA GLY A 82 13.75 -7.53 4.91
C GLY A 82 15.14 -7.41 4.28
N TYR A 83 15.23 -6.77 3.11
CA TYR A 83 16.52 -6.45 2.48
C TYR A 83 17.35 -5.49 3.35
N MET A 84 16.76 -4.38 3.81
CA MET A 84 17.38 -3.38 4.68
C MET A 84 17.92 -4.02 5.96
N LYS A 85 17.14 -4.91 6.58
CA LYS A 85 17.57 -5.65 7.76
C LYS A 85 18.81 -6.50 7.47
N ALA A 86 18.82 -7.23 6.36
CA ALA A 86 19.93 -8.10 5.98
C ALA A 86 21.22 -7.32 5.70
N ILE A 87 21.13 -6.08 5.19
CA ILE A 87 22.29 -5.22 4.92
C ILE A 87 22.63 -4.24 6.05
N GLY A 88 21.87 -4.25 7.15
CA GLY A 88 22.09 -3.36 8.30
C GLY A 88 21.66 -1.90 8.09
N ASP A 89 20.73 -1.64 7.17
CA ASP A 89 20.14 -0.31 6.98
C ASP A 89 18.91 -0.12 7.88
N ASP A 90 18.97 0.85 8.80
CA ASP A 90 17.94 1.12 9.80
C ASP A 90 17.27 2.50 9.62
N ARG A 91 17.28 3.04 8.39
CA ARG A 91 16.66 4.35 8.07
C ARG A 91 15.15 4.39 8.29
N ILE A 92 14.44 3.27 8.17
CA ILE A 92 12.99 3.20 8.42
C ILE A 92 12.75 2.80 9.88
N LYS A 93 12.21 3.73 10.68
CA LYS A 93 11.97 3.53 12.12
C LYS A 93 10.62 2.98 12.46
N THR A 94 9.62 3.25 11.62
CA THR A 94 8.31 2.60 11.70
C THR A 94 7.80 2.34 10.30
N ALA A 95 7.06 1.24 10.14
CA ALA A 95 6.43 0.87 8.87
C ALA A 95 4.93 0.75 9.05
N THR A 96 4.16 1.39 8.17
CA THR A 96 2.71 1.29 8.13
C THR A 96 2.29 0.59 6.84
N PHE A 97 1.46 -0.44 6.96
CA PHE A 97 0.93 -1.22 5.86
C PHE A 97 -0.58 -1.02 5.77
N LEU A 98 -1.04 -0.46 4.66
CA LEU A 98 -2.44 -0.19 4.40
C LEU A 98 -2.93 -1.24 3.39
N VAL A 99 -3.86 -2.12 3.81
CA VAL A 99 -4.48 -3.19 3.00
C VAL A 99 -3.46 -3.92 2.12
N THR A 100 -2.41 -4.42 2.78
CA THR A 100 -1.23 -5.01 2.14
C THR A 100 -1.16 -6.50 2.39
N LEU A 101 -0.92 -7.27 1.34
CA LEU A 101 -0.58 -8.69 1.44
C LEU A 101 0.94 -8.86 1.55
N THR A 102 1.36 -9.59 2.58
CA THR A 102 2.71 -10.15 2.73
C THR A 102 2.69 -11.69 2.81
N ASP A 103 1.51 -12.25 3.11
CA ASP A 103 1.15 -13.65 2.91
C ASP A 103 0.02 -13.73 1.88
N PHE A 104 0.26 -14.45 0.79
CA PHE A 104 -0.62 -14.61 -0.36
C PHE A 104 -1.32 -15.97 -0.39
N THR A 105 -1.28 -16.77 0.69
CA THR A 105 -1.95 -18.08 0.76
C THR A 105 -3.43 -17.98 0.39
N ASP A 106 -4.11 -16.97 0.93
CA ASP A 106 -5.52 -16.69 0.66
C ASP A 106 -5.64 -15.29 0.03
N ALA A 107 -5.07 -15.10 -1.17
CA ALA A 107 -4.94 -13.78 -1.83
C ALA A 107 -6.25 -13.18 -2.39
N GLY A 108 -7.41 -13.62 -1.89
CA GLY A 108 -8.72 -13.16 -2.32
C GLY A 108 -9.09 -13.63 -3.73
N GLU A 109 -10.03 -12.91 -4.35
CA GLU A 109 -10.58 -13.26 -5.67
C GLU A 109 -9.50 -13.22 -6.79
N LEU A 110 -8.40 -12.49 -6.57
CA LEU A 110 -7.26 -12.46 -7.50
C LEU A 110 -6.59 -13.82 -7.67
N GLY A 111 -6.56 -14.65 -6.63
CA GLY A 111 -5.93 -15.98 -6.70
C GLY A 111 -6.58 -16.91 -7.73
N VAL A 112 -7.85 -16.67 -8.07
CA VAL A 112 -8.60 -17.48 -9.05
C VAL A 112 -8.11 -17.24 -10.49
N PHE A 113 -7.48 -16.09 -10.76
CA PHE A 113 -7.01 -15.69 -12.09
C PHE A 113 -5.49 -15.89 -12.29
N ILE A 114 -4.86 -16.70 -11.43
CA ILE A 114 -3.40 -16.86 -11.41
C ILE A 114 -3.07 -18.35 -11.51
N ASP A 115 -3.15 -18.88 -12.73
CA ASP A 115 -2.66 -20.22 -13.09
C ASP A 115 -1.46 -20.13 -14.05
N GLU A 116 -0.72 -21.23 -14.20
CA GLU A 116 0.53 -21.26 -14.99
C GLU A 116 0.31 -20.95 -16.48
N GLU A 117 -0.82 -21.35 -17.04
CA GLU A 117 -1.11 -21.15 -18.46
C GLU A 117 -1.48 -19.69 -18.75
N GLN A 118 -2.29 -19.08 -17.87
CA GLN A 118 -2.62 -17.66 -17.90
C GLN A 118 -1.39 -16.78 -17.72
N LEU A 119 -0.51 -17.13 -16.77
CA LEU A 119 0.74 -16.39 -16.55
C LEU A 119 1.67 -16.45 -17.76
N ARG A 120 1.87 -17.63 -18.36
CA ARG A 120 2.71 -17.76 -19.55
C ARG A 120 2.17 -16.96 -20.73
N ASN A 121 0.86 -17.04 -20.98
CA ASN A 121 0.21 -16.28 -22.06
C ASN A 121 0.34 -14.76 -21.85
N LEU A 122 0.21 -14.30 -20.61
CA LEU A 122 0.37 -12.90 -20.24
C LEU A 122 1.81 -12.43 -20.42
N GLU A 123 2.78 -13.24 -19.98
CA GLU A 123 4.21 -12.97 -20.13
C GLU A 123 4.61 -12.86 -21.60
N GLU A 124 4.14 -13.76 -22.47
CA GLU A 124 4.43 -13.70 -23.90
C GLU A 124 3.90 -12.41 -24.55
N LYS A 125 2.70 -11.94 -24.16
CA LYS A 125 2.15 -10.66 -24.63
C LYS A 125 2.98 -9.48 -24.13
N MET A 126 3.31 -9.47 -22.84
CA MET A 126 4.07 -8.40 -22.20
C MET A 126 5.50 -8.32 -22.75
N GLN A 127 6.14 -9.46 -23.06
CA GLN A 127 7.47 -9.50 -23.69
C GLN A 127 7.46 -8.92 -25.11
N LYS A 128 6.42 -9.21 -25.91
CA LYS A 128 6.29 -8.63 -27.26
C LYS A 128 6.04 -7.13 -27.23
N ARG A 129 5.30 -6.65 -26.23
CA ARG A 129 4.89 -5.24 -26.11
C ARG A 129 5.86 -4.37 -25.32
N GLY A 130 6.62 -4.95 -24.39
CA GLY A 130 7.50 -4.25 -23.44
C GLY A 130 6.82 -3.76 -22.16
N TYR A 131 5.50 -3.92 -21.99
CA TYR A 131 4.74 -3.58 -20.78
C TYR A 131 3.37 -4.26 -20.75
N LEU A 132 2.76 -4.37 -19.57
CA LEU A 132 1.33 -4.66 -19.41
C LEU A 132 0.51 -3.42 -19.73
N GLU A 133 -0.50 -3.56 -20.58
CA GLU A 133 -1.35 -2.43 -20.92
C GLU A 133 -2.43 -2.16 -19.86
N GLY A 134 -2.76 -0.88 -19.70
CA GLY A 134 -3.64 -0.42 -18.62
C GLY A 134 -5.07 -0.97 -18.71
N SER A 135 -5.59 -1.25 -19.92
CA SER A 135 -6.93 -1.82 -20.08
C SER A 135 -6.99 -3.30 -19.69
N GLU A 136 -5.91 -4.06 -19.92
CA GLU A 136 -5.80 -5.45 -19.43
C GLU A 136 -5.79 -5.49 -17.89
N MET A 137 -5.04 -4.58 -17.24
CA MET A 137 -5.08 -4.41 -15.79
C MET A 137 -6.45 -3.95 -15.29
N ALA A 138 -7.03 -2.93 -15.94
CA ALA A 138 -8.34 -2.40 -15.57
C ALA A 138 -9.43 -3.48 -15.70
N THR A 139 -9.35 -4.37 -16.68
CA THR A 139 -10.31 -5.46 -16.86
C THR A 139 -10.26 -6.44 -15.70
N THR A 140 -9.07 -6.88 -15.26
CA THR A 140 -8.91 -7.74 -14.09
C THR A 140 -9.43 -7.05 -12.82
N PHE A 141 -9.01 -5.81 -12.56
CA PHE A 141 -9.48 -5.06 -11.39
C PHE A 141 -10.99 -4.76 -11.43
N ASN A 142 -11.58 -4.50 -12.60
CA ASN A 142 -13.02 -4.27 -12.73
C ASN A 142 -13.83 -5.57 -12.53
N MET A 143 -13.30 -6.73 -12.95
CA MET A 143 -13.95 -8.02 -12.69
C MET A 143 -14.00 -8.34 -11.19
N LEU A 144 -12.93 -8.03 -10.45
CA LEU A 144 -12.86 -8.20 -8.99
C LEU A 144 -13.75 -7.18 -8.28
N ARG A 145 -13.72 -5.92 -8.74
CA ARG A 145 -14.47 -4.83 -8.14
C ARG A 145 -15.93 -4.73 -8.58
N ALA A 146 -16.42 -5.63 -9.42
CA ALA A 146 -17.83 -5.68 -9.78
C ALA A 146 -18.71 -5.74 -8.50
N ASN A 147 -18.26 -6.47 -7.47
CA ASN A 147 -18.96 -6.52 -6.18
C ASN A 147 -18.85 -5.21 -5.36
N ASP A 148 -17.67 -4.58 -5.26
CA ASP A 148 -17.54 -3.33 -4.50
C ASP A 148 -18.24 -2.14 -5.18
N LEU A 149 -18.21 -2.06 -6.51
CA LEU A 149 -18.76 -0.94 -7.28
C LEU A 149 -20.27 -1.08 -7.52
N ILE A 150 -20.77 -2.32 -7.67
CA ILE A 150 -22.17 -2.59 -8.02
C ILE A 150 -22.95 -3.12 -6.81
N TRP A 151 -22.42 -4.07 -6.03
CA TRP A 151 -23.19 -4.68 -4.92
C TRP A 151 -23.24 -3.78 -3.69
N SER A 152 -22.14 -3.14 -3.28
CA SER A 152 -22.19 -2.16 -2.19
C SER A 152 -23.05 -0.93 -2.56
N PHE A 153 -23.08 -0.56 -3.85
CA PHE A 153 -23.94 0.46 -4.42
C PHE A 153 -25.43 0.04 -4.39
N VAL A 154 -25.76 -1.18 -4.79
CA VAL A 154 -27.14 -1.71 -4.75
C VAL A 154 -27.62 -1.86 -3.30
N VAL A 155 -26.81 -2.40 -2.39
CA VAL A 155 -27.20 -2.56 -0.98
C VAL A 155 -27.36 -1.21 -0.29
N ASN A 156 -26.42 -0.27 -0.45
CA ASN A 156 -26.53 1.02 0.23
C ASN A 156 -27.54 1.98 -0.43
N ASN A 157 -27.66 2.00 -1.76
CA ASN A 157 -28.48 3.00 -2.44
C ASN A 157 -29.87 2.48 -2.80
N TYR A 158 -29.98 1.25 -3.29
CA TYR A 158 -31.26 0.68 -3.72
C TYR A 158 -32.06 0.08 -2.55
N LEU A 159 -31.40 -0.62 -1.61
CA LEU A 159 -32.08 -1.21 -0.45
C LEU A 159 -32.15 -0.27 0.77
N LEU A 160 -31.14 0.58 0.99
CA LEU A 160 -31.03 1.41 2.20
C LEU A 160 -31.19 2.93 1.96
N GLY A 161 -31.37 3.36 0.71
CA GLY A 161 -31.63 4.77 0.35
C GLY A 161 -30.51 5.76 0.67
N LYS A 162 -29.26 5.30 0.74
CA LYS A 162 -28.09 6.14 1.06
C LYS A 162 -27.47 6.77 -0.19
N GLU A 163 -26.64 7.80 0.01
CA GLU A 163 -26.03 8.61 -1.05
C GLU A 163 -25.11 7.81 -1.99
N PRO A 164 -25.05 8.19 -3.29
CA PRO A 164 -24.29 7.46 -4.32
C PRO A 164 -22.78 7.41 -4.08
N PHE A 165 -22.15 6.40 -4.68
CA PHE A 165 -20.70 6.17 -4.59
C PHE A 165 -19.92 7.39 -5.12
N PRO A 166 -18.83 7.82 -4.45
CA PRO A 166 -18.14 9.05 -4.83
C PRO A 166 -17.49 8.97 -6.22
N PHE A 167 -17.85 9.90 -7.12
CA PHE A 167 -17.35 9.96 -8.51
C PHE A 167 -15.81 10.10 -8.60
N ASP A 168 -15.16 10.65 -7.57
CA ASP A 168 -13.70 10.74 -7.45
C ASP A 168 -13.02 9.36 -7.37
N LEU A 169 -13.65 8.38 -6.72
CA LEU A 169 -13.12 7.01 -6.65
C LEU A 169 -13.22 6.29 -8.00
N LEU A 170 -14.32 6.49 -8.72
CA LEU A 170 -14.49 5.97 -10.09
C LEU A 170 -13.46 6.56 -11.04
N TYR A 171 -13.19 7.87 -10.92
CA TYR A 171 -12.17 8.55 -11.72
C TYR A 171 -10.78 7.96 -11.47
N TRP A 172 -10.38 7.77 -10.20
CA TRP A 172 -9.10 7.13 -9.89
C TRP A 172 -9.02 5.69 -10.44
N ASN A 173 -10.08 4.90 -10.29
CA ASN A 173 -10.09 3.51 -10.76
C ASN A 173 -9.97 3.38 -12.28
N SER A 174 -10.50 4.35 -13.03
CA SER A 174 -10.42 4.37 -14.50
C SER A 174 -9.09 4.90 -15.04
N ASP A 175 -8.24 5.51 -14.21
CA ASP A 175 -6.91 6.00 -14.58
C ASP A 175 -5.86 4.90 -14.35
N ALA A 176 -5.91 3.87 -15.18
CA ALA A 176 -5.04 2.70 -15.08
C ALA A 176 -3.56 3.05 -15.31
N THR A 177 -2.66 2.21 -14.77
CA THR A 177 -1.21 2.32 -14.93
C THR A 177 -0.64 1.08 -15.59
N ARG A 178 0.39 1.23 -16.41
CA ARG A 178 1.14 0.11 -17.00
C ARG A 178 2.13 -0.45 -15.99
N MET A 179 2.62 -1.67 -16.22
CA MET A 179 3.69 -2.27 -15.42
C MET A 179 4.74 -2.95 -16.31
N PRO A 180 6.04 -2.87 -15.97
CA PRO A 180 7.08 -3.56 -16.74
C PRO A 180 6.93 -5.09 -16.65
N PRO A 181 7.29 -5.84 -17.71
CA PRO A 181 7.19 -7.29 -17.76
C PRO A 181 7.89 -8.01 -16.63
N ALA A 182 9.16 -7.66 -16.39
CA ALA A 182 9.99 -8.31 -15.38
C ALA A 182 9.45 -8.09 -13.96
N MET A 183 9.04 -6.87 -13.64
CA MET A 183 8.45 -6.54 -12.33
C MET A 183 7.14 -7.29 -12.09
N HIS A 184 6.23 -7.27 -13.07
CA HIS A 184 4.91 -7.89 -12.92
C HIS A 184 4.99 -9.41 -12.84
N SER A 185 5.77 -10.04 -13.72
CA SER A 185 5.98 -11.50 -13.70
C SER A 185 6.59 -11.95 -12.38
N PHE A 186 7.61 -11.23 -11.87
CA PHE A 186 8.19 -11.50 -10.56
C PHE A 186 7.14 -11.44 -9.45
N TYR A 187 6.29 -10.41 -9.46
CA TYR A 187 5.24 -10.23 -8.46
C TYR A 187 4.20 -11.37 -8.50
N LEU A 188 3.65 -11.70 -9.66
CA LEU A 188 2.64 -12.74 -9.77
C LEU A 188 3.20 -14.13 -9.44
N ARG A 189 4.37 -14.48 -9.97
CA ARG A 189 4.97 -15.81 -9.77
C ARG A 189 5.44 -16.01 -8.34
N ASN A 190 6.15 -15.04 -7.78
CA ASN A 190 6.76 -15.24 -6.46
C ASN A 190 5.77 -14.95 -5.33
N MET A 191 4.81 -14.04 -5.50
CA MET A 191 3.84 -13.71 -4.46
C MET A 191 2.57 -14.55 -4.60
N TYR A 192 1.75 -14.28 -5.62
CA TYR A 192 0.44 -14.93 -5.73
C TYR A 192 0.52 -16.43 -6.00
N GLN A 193 1.43 -16.88 -6.86
CA GLN A 193 1.49 -18.29 -7.24
C GLN A 193 2.25 -19.13 -6.21
N LYS A 194 3.42 -18.68 -5.77
CA LYS A 194 4.34 -19.47 -4.92
C LYS A 194 4.41 -19.03 -3.47
N ASN A 195 3.83 -17.88 -3.13
CA ASN A 195 3.84 -17.29 -1.78
C ASN A 195 5.23 -17.28 -1.12
N LEU A 196 6.25 -16.86 -1.87
CA LEU A 196 7.66 -16.93 -1.46
C LEU A 196 8.08 -15.77 -0.54
N LEU A 197 7.39 -14.62 -0.57
CA LEU A 197 7.69 -13.53 0.36
C LEU A 197 7.38 -13.91 1.82
N ALA A 198 6.37 -14.75 2.04
CA ALA A 198 6.03 -15.25 3.36
C ALA A 198 7.04 -16.26 3.91
N GLN A 199 7.91 -16.79 3.05
CA GLN A 199 8.88 -17.82 3.40
C GLN A 199 10.26 -17.18 3.65
N PRO A 200 10.92 -17.47 4.78
CA PRO A 200 12.28 -17.00 5.03
C PRO A 200 13.24 -17.37 3.89
N GLY A 201 13.81 -16.36 3.23
CA GLY A 201 14.71 -16.54 2.09
C GLY A 201 14.02 -17.02 0.79
N GLY A 202 12.69 -17.03 0.74
CA GLY A 202 11.94 -17.49 -0.44
C GLY A 202 12.09 -16.57 -1.65
N ILE A 203 12.34 -15.27 -1.42
CA ILE A 203 12.76 -14.32 -2.45
C ILE A 203 14.12 -13.72 -2.09
N SER A 204 14.77 -13.14 -3.09
CA SER A 204 15.96 -12.32 -2.91
C SER A 204 15.77 -10.96 -3.56
N MET A 205 16.28 -9.92 -2.92
CA MET A 205 16.32 -8.55 -3.45
C MET A 205 17.78 -8.18 -3.65
N LYS A 206 18.18 -7.81 -4.88
CA LYS A 206 19.60 -7.59 -5.25
C LYS A 206 20.52 -8.76 -4.85
N GLY A 207 20.00 -9.99 -4.93
CA GLY A 207 20.72 -11.22 -4.55
C GLY A 207 20.82 -11.48 -3.05
N VAL A 208 20.24 -10.62 -2.20
CA VAL A 208 20.19 -10.82 -0.74
C VAL A 208 18.86 -11.48 -0.36
N PRO A 209 18.86 -12.63 0.34
CA PRO A 209 17.64 -13.28 0.79
C PRO A 209 16.82 -12.39 1.72
N VAL A 210 15.49 -12.38 1.53
CA VAL A 210 14.55 -11.62 2.36
C VAL A 210 13.91 -12.55 3.39
N ASP A 211 13.93 -12.13 4.65
CA ASP A 211 13.21 -12.78 5.75
C ASP A 211 12.45 -11.73 6.57
N LEU A 212 11.13 -11.75 6.48
CA LEU A 212 10.26 -10.84 7.25
C LEU A 212 10.35 -11.08 8.76
N GLY A 213 10.68 -12.32 9.18
CA GLY A 213 10.87 -12.67 10.58
C GLY A 213 12.07 -11.98 11.24
N GLN A 214 13.04 -11.50 10.45
CA GLN A 214 14.17 -10.71 10.97
C GLN A 214 13.85 -9.23 11.11
N VAL A 215 12.78 -8.73 10.48
CA VAL A 215 12.43 -7.31 10.48
C VAL A 215 11.94 -6.93 11.88
N ASP A 216 12.75 -6.18 12.62
CA ASP A 216 12.48 -5.70 13.98
C ASP A 216 11.85 -4.30 14.02
N THR A 217 11.71 -3.64 12.85
CA THR A 217 11.00 -2.38 12.70
C THR A 217 9.56 -2.50 13.24
N PRO A 218 9.11 -1.60 14.14
CA PRO A 218 7.73 -1.53 14.57
C PRO A 218 6.77 -1.33 13.39
N CYS A 219 5.75 -2.19 13.32
CA CYS A 219 4.80 -2.23 12.21
C CYS A 219 3.38 -1.84 12.66
N TYR A 220 2.68 -1.07 11.84
CA TYR A 220 1.25 -0.80 11.95
C TYR A 220 0.54 -1.38 10.73
N PHE A 221 -0.34 -2.35 10.93
CA PHE A 221 -1.15 -2.94 9.89
C PHE A 221 -2.58 -2.42 9.99
N LEU A 222 -3.04 -1.78 8.92
CA LEU A 222 -4.44 -1.48 8.72
C LEU A 222 -5.03 -2.41 7.67
N SER A 223 -6.10 -3.08 8.04
CA SER A 223 -6.92 -3.87 7.13
C SER A 223 -8.35 -3.38 7.14
N CYS A 224 -9.14 -3.78 6.15
CA CYS A 224 -10.54 -3.39 6.03
C CYS A 224 -11.42 -4.64 6.10
N ARG A 225 -12.45 -4.60 6.94
CA ARG A 225 -13.28 -5.77 7.27
C ARG A 225 -13.94 -6.38 6.03
N GLU A 226 -14.42 -5.53 5.14
CA GLU A 226 -15.16 -5.95 3.94
C GLU A 226 -14.29 -5.86 2.67
N ASP A 227 -12.97 -5.94 2.84
CA ASP A 227 -12.02 -5.97 1.72
C ASP A 227 -11.95 -7.37 1.10
N HIS A 228 -12.36 -7.48 -0.16
CA HIS A 228 -12.29 -8.71 -0.94
C HIS A 228 -11.01 -8.80 -1.80
N ILE A 229 -10.27 -7.69 -1.95
CA ILE A 229 -9.03 -7.60 -2.73
C ILE A 229 -7.85 -8.07 -1.87
N ALA A 230 -7.78 -7.58 -0.64
CA ALA A 230 -6.82 -8.00 0.38
C ALA A 230 -7.59 -8.42 1.62
N PRO A 231 -8.13 -9.66 1.65
CA PRO A 231 -8.94 -10.13 2.77
C PRO A 231 -8.22 -9.92 4.10
N TRP A 232 -8.93 -9.33 5.07
CA TRP A 232 -8.26 -8.91 6.31
C TRP A 232 -7.64 -10.08 7.06
N ALA A 233 -8.22 -11.27 6.99
CA ALA A 233 -7.65 -12.49 7.55
C ALA A 233 -6.28 -12.85 6.94
N SER A 234 -6.10 -12.61 5.64
CA SER A 234 -4.83 -12.84 4.93
C SER A 234 -3.79 -11.79 5.31
N THR A 235 -4.20 -10.52 5.35
CA THR A 235 -3.30 -9.44 5.83
C THR A 235 -2.93 -9.61 7.31
N TYR A 236 -3.81 -10.19 8.13
CA TYR A 236 -3.55 -10.52 9.53
C TYR A 236 -2.49 -11.62 9.66
N LYS A 237 -2.61 -12.71 8.87
CA LYS A 237 -1.57 -13.75 8.79
C LYS A 237 -0.23 -13.13 8.39
N GLY A 238 -0.23 -12.28 7.35
CA GLY A 238 0.95 -11.57 6.89
C GLY A 238 1.57 -10.64 7.92
N ALA A 239 0.76 -9.97 8.75
CA ALA A 239 1.22 -9.08 9.82
C ALA A 239 1.99 -9.83 10.92
N LYS A 240 1.68 -11.12 11.13
CA LYS A 240 2.36 -11.99 12.10
C LYS A 240 3.72 -12.49 11.64
N LEU A 241 4.07 -12.32 10.36
CA LEU A 241 5.37 -12.73 9.83
C LEU A 241 6.52 -11.84 10.30
N PHE A 242 6.22 -10.61 10.74
CA PHE A 242 7.24 -9.64 11.14
C PHE A 242 7.76 -9.94 12.54
N GLY A 243 9.09 -9.93 12.72
CA GLY A 243 9.73 -10.16 14.03
C GLY A 243 9.57 -9.02 15.03
N GLY A 244 9.32 -7.80 14.53
CA GLY A 244 9.11 -6.59 15.31
C GLY A 244 7.74 -6.52 15.98
N LYS A 245 7.55 -5.48 16.80
CA LYS A 245 6.24 -5.22 17.42
C LYS A 245 5.24 -4.80 16.35
N THR A 246 4.15 -5.55 16.23
CA THR A 246 3.07 -5.27 15.28
C THR A 246 1.81 -4.79 16.00
N ARG A 247 1.26 -3.66 15.55
CA ARG A 247 -0.09 -3.19 15.89
C ARG A 247 -1.02 -3.48 14.71
N PHE A 248 -2.05 -4.29 14.92
CA PHE A 248 -3.07 -4.57 13.91
C PHE A 248 -4.35 -3.78 14.22
N VAL A 249 -4.94 -3.15 13.20
CA VAL A 249 -6.18 -2.39 13.28
C VAL A 249 -7.07 -2.77 12.10
N LEU A 250 -8.35 -2.99 12.39
CA LEU A 250 -9.34 -3.37 11.38
C LEU A 250 -10.35 -2.25 11.21
N ALA A 251 -10.30 -1.51 10.10
CA ALA A 251 -11.33 -0.55 9.75
C ALA A 251 -12.59 -1.25 9.21
N ALA A 252 -13.76 -0.69 9.48
CA ALA A 252 -14.97 -1.10 8.77
C ALA A 252 -14.94 -0.61 7.31
N SER A 253 -15.86 -1.15 6.49
CA SER A 253 -15.96 -0.92 5.04
C SER A 253 -14.90 -1.67 4.21
N GLY A 254 -14.89 -1.40 2.90
CA GLY A 254 -14.06 -2.07 1.90
C GLY A 254 -12.71 -1.39 1.63
N HIS A 255 -11.95 -1.95 0.70
CA HIS A 255 -10.53 -1.66 0.42
C HIS A 255 -10.15 -0.17 0.44
N ILE A 256 -10.96 0.68 -0.20
CA ILE A 256 -10.68 2.11 -0.29
C ILE A 256 -11.40 2.89 0.82
N ALA A 257 -12.70 2.62 0.99
CA ALA A 257 -13.55 3.40 1.88
C ALA A 257 -13.16 3.27 3.36
N GLY A 258 -12.62 2.11 3.78
CA GLY A 258 -12.09 1.93 5.13
C GLY A 258 -10.74 2.63 5.35
N VAL A 259 -9.87 2.64 4.33
CA VAL A 259 -8.56 3.32 4.38
C VAL A 259 -8.74 4.85 4.35
N VAL A 260 -9.48 5.35 3.37
CA VAL A 260 -9.71 6.79 3.15
C VAL A 260 -10.94 7.26 3.93
N ASN A 261 -10.81 7.20 5.26
CA ASN A 261 -11.88 7.58 6.18
C ASN A 261 -11.46 8.78 7.04
N PRO A 262 -11.72 10.03 6.62
CA PRO A 262 -11.34 11.22 7.39
C PRO A 262 -12.11 11.33 8.72
N PRO A 263 -11.46 11.72 9.84
CA PRO A 263 -12.10 11.84 11.16
C PRO A 263 -13.34 12.74 11.17
N ASP A 264 -13.27 13.88 10.47
CA ASP A 264 -14.36 14.85 10.40
C ASP A 264 -15.59 14.34 9.62
N GLY A 265 -15.44 13.23 8.89
CA GLY A 265 -16.53 12.61 8.14
C GLY A 265 -17.54 11.88 9.02
N GLY A 266 -17.15 11.48 10.23
CA GLY A 266 -18.02 10.76 11.19
C GLY A 266 -18.55 9.41 10.67
N LYS A 267 -17.94 8.85 9.62
CA LYS A 267 -18.35 7.58 9.01
C LYS A 267 -17.44 6.45 9.51
N TYR A 268 -18.03 5.26 9.59
CA TYR A 268 -17.37 4.00 9.94
C TYR A 268 -16.69 4.00 11.32
N ASN A 269 -16.48 2.79 11.81
CA ASN A 269 -15.79 2.46 13.04
C ASN A 269 -14.50 1.70 12.70
N HIS A 270 -13.67 1.46 13.70
CA HIS A 270 -12.53 0.56 13.60
C HIS A 270 -12.43 -0.31 14.84
N PHE A 271 -11.75 -1.43 14.72
CA PHE A 271 -11.55 -2.40 15.79
C PHE A 271 -10.07 -2.45 16.15
N VAL A 272 -9.80 -2.51 17.45
CA VAL A 272 -8.45 -2.62 17.99
C VAL A 272 -8.40 -3.77 19.01
N ASN A 273 -7.31 -4.52 18.99
CA ASN A 273 -7.02 -5.53 19.99
C ASN A 273 -5.50 -5.48 20.27
N PRO A 274 -5.08 -5.32 21.53
CA PRO A 274 -3.65 -5.32 21.87
C PRO A 274 -2.97 -6.67 21.67
N ASP A 275 -3.74 -7.76 21.68
CA ASP A 275 -3.26 -9.12 21.51
C ASP A 275 -3.29 -9.53 20.03
N MET A 276 -2.43 -10.49 19.66
CA MET A 276 -2.34 -11.07 18.31
C MET A 276 -2.45 -12.60 18.37
N PRO A 277 -3.64 -13.17 18.71
CA PRO A 277 -3.82 -14.62 18.76
C PRO A 277 -3.57 -15.29 17.40
N GLU A 278 -3.49 -16.61 17.38
CA GLU A 278 -3.23 -17.36 16.14
C GLU A 278 -4.31 -17.19 15.09
N ARG A 279 -5.59 -17.27 15.48
CA ARG A 279 -6.68 -17.17 14.51
C ARG A 279 -7.14 -15.72 14.38
N PRO A 280 -7.34 -15.22 13.14
CA PRO A 280 -7.94 -13.91 12.93
C PRO A 280 -9.31 -13.77 13.60
N ALA A 281 -10.13 -14.83 13.59
CA ALA A 281 -11.43 -14.83 14.24
C ALA A 281 -11.35 -14.52 15.75
N ASP A 282 -10.38 -15.12 16.45
CA ASP A 282 -10.15 -14.87 17.88
C ASP A 282 -9.71 -13.42 18.12
N TRP A 283 -8.91 -12.86 17.21
CA TRP A 283 -8.52 -11.45 17.26
C TRP A 283 -9.74 -10.54 17.19
N PHE A 284 -10.67 -10.83 16.27
CA PHE A 284 -11.88 -10.03 16.08
C PHE A 284 -12.87 -10.17 17.24
N GLU A 285 -13.07 -11.39 17.76
CA GLU A 285 -13.93 -11.64 18.93
C GLU A 285 -13.43 -10.91 20.18
N GLY A 286 -12.11 -10.80 20.35
CA GLY A 286 -11.49 -10.03 21.44
C GLY A 286 -11.33 -8.53 21.16
N ALA A 287 -11.69 -8.05 19.97
CA ALA A 287 -11.43 -6.66 19.59
C ALA A 287 -12.45 -5.70 20.21
N THR A 288 -11.96 -4.52 20.59
CA THR A 288 -12.80 -3.39 21.00
C THR A 288 -13.16 -2.56 19.79
N GLU A 289 -14.47 -2.34 19.60
CA GLU A 289 -14.98 -1.40 18.61
C GLU A 289 -14.78 0.05 19.08
N VAL A 290 -14.17 0.86 18.21
CA VAL A 290 -13.91 2.27 18.43
C VAL A 290 -14.64 3.07 17.35
N ALA A 291 -15.49 3.99 17.78
CA ALA A 291 -16.23 4.85 16.87
C ALA A 291 -15.31 5.79 16.08
N GLY A 292 -15.62 5.98 14.79
CA GLY A 292 -14.93 6.91 13.92
C GLY A 292 -13.69 6.33 13.23
N SER A 293 -12.95 7.23 12.58
CA SER A 293 -11.75 6.94 11.80
C SER A 293 -10.63 6.31 12.63
N TRP A 294 -9.85 5.43 12.00
CA TRP A 294 -8.60 4.89 12.52
C TRP A 294 -7.42 5.89 12.42
N TRP A 295 -7.53 6.98 11.65
CA TRP A 295 -6.43 7.94 11.45
C TRP A 295 -5.90 8.55 12.77
N PRO A 296 -6.74 8.88 13.77
CA PRO A 296 -6.27 9.34 15.06
C PRO A 296 -5.54 8.24 15.86
N ASP A 297 -5.89 6.97 15.65
CA ASP A 297 -5.20 5.84 16.26
C ASP A 297 -3.77 5.71 15.72
N TRP A 298 -3.63 5.71 14.39
CA TRP A 298 -2.32 5.73 13.74
C TRP A 298 -1.50 6.95 14.15
N GLN A 299 -2.11 8.14 14.24
CA GLN A 299 -1.41 9.36 14.67
C GLN A 299 -0.83 9.21 16.09
N ARG A 300 -1.59 8.66 17.04
CA ARG A 300 -1.10 8.38 18.40
C ARG A 300 0.01 7.34 18.39
N TRP A 301 -0.12 6.30 17.57
CA TRP A 301 0.89 5.25 17.46
C TRP A 301 2.21 5.80 16.91
N VAL A 302 2.19 6.47 15.76
CA VAL A 302 3.43 6.93 15.11
C VAL A 302 4.16 7.99 15.94
N THR A 303 3.42 8.90 16.60
CA THR A 303 4.00 9.94 17.47
C THR A 303 4.45 9.43 18.85
N SER A 304 4.11 8.19 19.20
CA SER A 304 4.63 7.56 20.42
C SER A 304 6.11 7.20 20.33
N PHE A 305 6.63 6.99 19.11
CA PHE A 305 8.04 6.68 18.85
C PHE A 305 8.92 7.94 18.87
N ASP A 306 8.44 9.02 18.25
CA ASP A 306 9.07 10.33 18.32
C ASP A 306 8.01 11.43 18.21
N LYS A 307 8.07 12.38 19.15
CA LYS A 307 7.16 13.52 19.30
C LYS A 307 7.90 14.86 19.14
N THR A 308 9.16 14.81 18.74
CA THR A 308 9.99 15.99 18.48
C THR A 308 9.38 16.81 17.35
N GLN A 309 9.22 18.11 17.60
CA GLN A 309 8.73 19.05 16.61
C GLN A 309 9.87 19.91 16.07
N VAL A 310 9.77 20.27 14.79
CA VAL A 310 10.69 21.17 14.11
C VAL A 310 9.90 22.27 13.41
N PRO A 311 10.50 23.43 13.12
CA PRO A 311 9.87 24.43 12.26
C PRO A 311 9.42 23.81 10.94
N ALA A 312 8.24 24.21 10.45
CA ALA A 312 7.66 23.67 9.23
C ALA A 312 8.64 23.80 8.05
N ARG A 313 8.87 22.67 7.38
CA ARG A 313 9.75 22.61 6.21
C ARG A 313 8.99 23.13 4.98
N ILE A 314 9.70 23.86 4.13
CA ILE A 314 9.14 24.41 2.88
C ILE A 314 9.73 23.60 1.72
N PRO A 315 8.91 22.94 0.88
CA PRO A 315 9.40 22.24 -0.30
C PRO A 315 10.28 23.12 -1.18
N GLY A 316 11.40 22.59 -1.67
CA GLY A 316 12.38 23.34 -2.46
C GLY A 316 13.29 24.28 -1.67
N LYS A 317 13.02 24.53 -0.37
CA LYS A 317 13.90 25.27 0.53
C LYS A 317 14.92 24.30 1.14
N GLY A 318 16.08 24.18 0.48
CA GLY A 318 17.16 23.30 0.94
C GLY A 318 18.14 22.94 -0.18
N ARG A 319 18.77 21.77 -0.06
CA ARG A 319 19.69 21.23 -1.07
C ARG A 319 18.98 20.67 -2.31
N LEU A 320 17.69 20.34 -2.19
CA LEU A 320 16.86 19.95 -3.32
C LEU A 320 15.98 21.13 -3.72
N LYS A 321 16.10 21.55 -4.99
CA LYS A 321 15.24 22.57 -5.59
C LYS A 321 13.92 21.94 -6.01
N ALA A 322 12.83 22.69 -5.90
CA ALA A 322 11.55 22.27 -6.46
C ALA A 322 11.68 22.25 -8.00
N ILE A 323 11.19 21.18 -8.61
CA ILE A 323 11.21 20.98 -10.07
C ILE A 323 9.93 21.59 -10.67
N GLU A 324 8.77 21.16 -10.16
CA GLU A 324 7.45 21.61 -10.57
C GLU A 324 6.46 21.54 -9.40
N PRO A 325 5.32 22.26 -9.45
CA PRO A 325 4.26 22.10 -8.46
C PRO A 325 3.66 20.70 -8.44
N ALA A 326 3.25 20.23 -7.26
CA ALA A 326 2.43 19.03 -7.14
C ALA A 326 1.11 19.20 -7.95
N PRO A 327 0.56 18.14 -8.57
CA PRO A 327 0.90 16.72 -8.34
C PRO A 327 1.99 16.16 -9.27
N GLY A 328 2.65 17.02 -10.06
CA GLY A 328 3.74 16.65 -10.95
C GLY A 328 3.31 16.05 -12.29
N SER A 329 4.29 15.83 -13.16
CA SER A 329 4.12 15.39 -14.54
C SER A 329 3.90 13.88 -14.67
N TYR A 330 4.52 13.07 -13.82
CA TYR A 330 4.41 11.60 -13.89
C TYR A 330 2.97 11.12 -13.72
N VAL A 331 2.26 11.65 -12.73
CA VAL A 331 0.85 11.28 -12.52
C VAL A 331 -0.03 11.73 -13.70
N ALA A 332 0.34 12.81 -14.42
CA ALA A 332 -0.44 13.35 -15.52
C ALA A 332 -0.45 12.47 -16.78
N VAL A 333 0.53 11.56 -16.91
CA VAL A 333 0.65 10.63 -18.04
C VAL A 333 -0.55 9.68 -18.07
N LYS A 334 -1.13 9.46 -19.26
CA LYS A 334 -2.22 8.49 -19.46
C LYS A 334 -1.66 7.16 -19.97
N ALA A 335 -2.23 6.05 -19.48
CA ALA A 335 -1.96 4.71 -20.00
C ALA A 335 -2.57 4.49 -21.39
#